data_AF-A0A957NS36-F1
#
_entry.id   AF-A0A957NS36-F1
#
_cell.length_a   1.000
_cell.length_b   1.000
_cell.length_c   1.000
_cell.angle_alpha   90.00
_cell.angle_beta   90.00
_cell.angle_gamma   90.00
#
_symmetry.space_group_name_H-M   'P 1'
#
loop_
_entity.id
_entity.type
_entity.pdbx_description
1 polymer ?
#
loop_
_entity_poly.entity_id
_entity_poly.type
_entity_poly.pdbx_seq_one_letter_code
_entity_poly.pdbx_strand_id
1 'polypeptide(L)'
;MSFYPEFGELFDAYLSGVDMSGAQLARRLNVNPATITRWRNGQSRPRTPELVVRLADLLGIYGAEREELVRSAGYSVKVDEPPADAPAYGGGRDAAEHRVPESLESPHAWHNFPISYREQELSQMANWLQIGASGIIMGTSGVGISKLLHFLIHRPEVLAHYLNQEGKLNPERKLKQEHKRQRKYVAIMLDFSAMFDPSLPMLYRMLLHAFFQARDRLGEPARHLILTDYADVWRRDDLFELQHALYELIARLGLAGTYVVLICDRLDLLGQWQRPDLCQALRNLRDVGRHTLSFVAGMRLAPDELA
;
A
#
# COMPACT_ATOMS: atom_id res chain seq x y z
N MET A 1 -22.85 16.43 -29.51
CA MET A 1 -21.70 16.12 -28.64
C MET A 1 -21.62 17.22 -27.60
N SER A 2 -21.61 16.88 -26.32
CA SER A 2 -21.41 17.90 -25.27
C SER A 2 -19.93 18.23 -25.19
N PHE A 3 -19.61 19.52 -25.31
CA PHE A 3 -18.25 20.04 -25.26
C PHE A 3 -18.02 20.71 -23.89
N TYR A 4 -16.88 20.46 -23.27
CA TYR A 4 -16.53 20.90 -21.90
C TYR A 4 -15.19 21.64 -21.90
N PRO A 5 -15.13 22.85 -22.48
CA PRO A 5 -13.87 23.59 -22.65
C PRO A 5 -13.23 23.93 -21.31
N GLU A 6 -14.01 24.45 -20.35
CA GLU A 6 -13.52 24.85 -19.03
C GLU A 6 -12.86 23.69 -18.26
N PHE A 7 -13.47 22.50 -18.31
CA PHE A 7 -12.88 21.30 -17.71
C PHE A 7 -11.57 20.91 -18.40
N GLY A 8 -11.53 20.95 -19.73
CA GLY A 8 -10.34 20.60 -20.50
C GLY A 8 -9.17 21.53 -20.20
N GLU A 9 -9.43 22.84 -20.17
CA GLU A 9 -8.43 23.87 -19.86
C GLU A 9 -7.89 23.73 -18.44
N LEU A 10 -8.76 23.60 -17.43
CA LEU A 10 -8.34 23.37 -16.04
C LEU A 10 -7.55 22.08 -15.90
N PHE A 11 -8.04 20.99 -16.48
CA PHE A 11 -7.37 19.70 -16.41
C PHE A 11 -5.99 19.75 -17.07
N ASP A 12 -5.85 20.41 -18.22
CA ASP A 12 -4.57 20.55 -18.91
C ASP A 12 -3.59 21.40 -18.08
N ALA A 13 -4.07 22.52 -17.52
CA ALA A 13 -3.26 23.38 -16.65
C ALA A 13 -2.73 22.61 -15.42
N TYR A 14 -3.58 21.86 -14.73
CA TYR A 14 -3.14 21.05 -13.58
C TYR A 14 -2.20 19.93 -13.99
N LEU A 15 -2.48 19.24 -15.10
CA LEU A 15 -1.63 18.16 -15.58
C LEU A 15 -0.26 18.68 -16.01
N SER A 16 -0.16 19.88 -16.58
CA SER A 16 1.10 20.54 -16.91
C SER A 16 1.87 21.04 -15.69
N GLY A 17 1.19 21.35 -14.58
CA GLY A 17 1.82 21.73 -13.31
C GLY A 17 2.45 20.56 -12.56
N VAL A 18 2.00 19.33 -12.83
CA VAL A 18 2.57 18.10 -12.28
C VAL A 18 3.48 17.46 -13.33
N ASP A 19 4.64 16.93 -12.94
CA ASP A 19 5.53 16.19 -13.87
C ASP A 19 4.95 14.78 -14.19
N MET A 20 3.76 14.74 -14.79
CA MET A 20 3.02 13.52 -15.11
C MET A 20 2.50 13.55 -16.55
N SER A 21 2.95 12.58 -17.36
CA SER A 21 2.44 12.41 -18.72
C SER A 21 0.99 11.89 -18.73
N GLY A 22 0.22 12.27 -19.76
CA GLY A 22 -1.14 11.75 -19.95
C GLY A 22 -1.20 10.21 -20.04
N ALA A 23 -0.15 9.55 -20.53
CA ALA A 23 -0.05 8.10 -20.58
C ALA A 23 0.20 7.45 -19.20
N GLN A 24 0.93 8.11 -18.30
CA GLN A 24 1.06 7.68 -16.91
C GLN A 24 -0.27 7.83 -16.17
N LEU A 25 -0.95 8.96 -16.34
CA LEU A 25 -2.27 9.20 -15.75
C LEU A 25 -3.30 8.17 -16.23
N ALA A 26 -3.32 7.86 -17.53
CA ALA A 26 -4.17 6.84 -18.12
C ALA A 26 -3.99 5.46 -17.45
N ARG A 27 -2.73 5.05 -17.25
CA ARG A 27 -2.39 3.78 -16.56
C ARG A 27 -2.89 3.76 -15.12
N ARG A 28 -2.72 4.85 -14.37
CA ARG A 28 -3.17 4.94 -12.96
C ARG A 28 -4.69 4.93 -12.81
N LEU A 29 -5.40 5.58 -13.75
CA LEU A 29 -6.86 5.59 -13.77
C LEU A 29 -7.46 4.33 -14.41
N ASN A 30 -6.63 3.45 -14.97
CA ASN A 30 -7.04 2.29 -15.76
C ASN A 30 -8.00 2.67 -16.91
N VAL A 31 -7.66 3.74 -17.64
CA VAL A 31 -8.40 4.21 -18.81
C VAL A 31 -7.50 4.22 -20.06
N ASN A 32 -8.11 4.17 -21.24
CA ASN A 32 -7.36 4.26 -22.49
C ASN A 32 -6.70 5.65 -22.62
N PRO A 33 -5.41 5.78 -23.02
CA PRO A 33 -4.74 7.07 -23.20
C PRO A 33 -5.50 8.08 -24.09
N ALA A 34 -6.21 7.60 -25.12
CA ALA A 34 -7.04 8.47 -25.96
C ALA A 34 -8.19 9.13 -25.19
N THR A 35 -8.64 8.52 -24.09
CA THR A 35 -9.64 9.09 -23.18
C THR A 35 -9.07 10.32 -22.48
N ILE A 36 -7.83 10.24 -21.99
CA ILE A 36 -7.14 11.38 -21.37
C ILE A 36 -6.97 12.51 -22.38
N THR A 37 -6.56 12.21 -23.61
CA THR A 37 -6.46 13.23 -24.67
C THR A 37 -7.79 13.91 -24.95
N ARG A 38 -8.89 13.15 -25.01
CA ARG A 38 -10.24 13.73 -25.19
C ARG A 38 -10.66 14.61 -24.02
N TRP A 39 -10.32 14.24 -22.79
CA TRP A 39 -10.56 15.05 -21.60
C TRP A 39 -9.77 16.36 -21.63
N ARG A 40 -8.47 16.31 -21.94
CA ARG A 40 -7.62 17.51 -22.08
C ARG A 40 -8.16 18.48 -23.13
N ASN A 41 -8.66 17.95 -24.24
CA ASN A 41 -9.22 18.75 -25.32
C ASN A 41 -10.67 19.21 -25.08
N GLY A 42 -11.27 18.94 -23.92
CA GLY A 42 -12.67 19.25 -23.62
C GLY A 42 -13.70 18.50 -24.47
N GLN A 43 -13.27 17.51 -25.26
CA GLN A 43 -14.14 16.73 -26.15
C GLN A 43 -15.04 15.75 -25.38
N SER A 44 -14.59 15.35 -24.20
CA SER A 44 -15.38 14.58 -23.24
C SER A 44 -14.92 14.91 -21.82
N ARG A 45 -15.61 14.34 -20.83
CA ARG A 45 -15.25 14.40 -19.41
C ARG A 45 -15.35 13.01 -18.78
N PRO A 46 -14.77 12.77 -17.59
CA PRO A 46 -15.08 11.60 -16.79
C PRO A 46 -16.59 11.44 -16.62
N ARG A 47 -17.10 10.21 -16.73
CA ARG A 47 -18.55 9.92 -16.71
C ARG A 47 -19.18 9.95 -15.31
N THR A 48 -18.36 9.96 -14.27
CA THR A 48 -18.82 10.01 -12.89
C THR A 48 -17.99 11.02 -12.10
N PRO A 49 -18.56 11.68 -11.08
CA PRO A 49 -17.84 12.65 -10.26
C PRO A 49 -16.71 11.99 -9.46
N GLU A 50 -16.86 10.72 -9.05
CA GLU A 50 -15.82 9.98 -8.32
C GLU A 50 -14.55 9.83 -9.15
N LEU A 51 -14.69 9.67 -10.47
CA LEU A 51 -13.55 9.61 -11.37
C LEU A 51 -12.86 10.97 -11.53
N VAL A 52 -13.60 12.08 -11.46
CA VAL A 52 -13.03 13.44 -11.42
C VAL A 52 -12.29 13.66 -10.10
N VAL A 53 -12.85 13.20 -8.97
CA VAL A 53 -12.20 13.29 -7.65
C VAL A 53 -10.92 12.47 -7.62
N ARG A 54 -10.93 11.22 -8.11
CA ARG A 54 -9.71 10.40 -8.22
C ARG A 54 -8.67 11.02 -9.13
N LEU A 55 -9.10 11.65 -10.22
CA LEU A 55 -8.21 12.41 -11.11
C LEU A 55 -7.61 13.61 -10.37
N ALA A 56 -8.39 14.33 -9.56
CA ALA A 56 -7.90 15.40 -8.69
C ALA A 56 -6.90 14.89 -7.64
N ASP A 57 -7.18 13.76 -6.97
CA ASP A 57 -6.26 13.12 -6.01
C ASP A 57 -4.90 12.79 -6.65
N LEU A 58 -4.91 12.22 -7.86
CA LEU A 58 -3.69 11.86 -8.59
C LEU A 58 -2.86 13.07 -9.02
N LEU A 59 -3.52 14.21 -9.23
CA LEU A 59 -2.89 15.49 -9.56
C LEU A 59 -2.53 16.31 -8.30
N GLY A 60 -2.85 15.81 -7.10
CA GLY A 60 -2.58 16.52 -5.85
C GLY A 60 -3.48 17.75 -5.62
N ILE A 61 -4.66 17.80 -6.21
CA ILE A 61 -5.61 18.92 -6.13
C ILE A 61 -6.61 18.68 -5.00
N TYR A 62 -6.74 19.65 -4.09
CA TYR A 62 -7.60 19.57 -2.90
C TYR A 62 -8.40 20.87 -2.68
N GLY A 63 -9.39 20.85 -1.79
CA GLY A 63 -10.15 22.03 -1.40
C GLY A 63 -10.92 22.70 -2.56
N ALA A 64 -10.89 24.03 -2.60
CA ALA A 64 -11.64 24.83 -3.59
C ALA A 64 -11.27 24.50 -5.05
N GLU A 65 -10.00 24.18 -5.31
CA GLU A 65 -9.53 23.79 -6.65
C GLU A 65 -10.14 22.47 -7.12
N ARG A 66 -10.31 21.51 -6.19
CA ARG A 66 -10.99 20.24 -6.49
C ARG A 66 -12.45 20.49 -6.81
N GLU A 67 -13.12 21.32 -6.02
CA GLU A 67 -14.51 21.67 -6.25
C GLU A 67 -14.70 22.33 -7.62
N GLU A 68 -13.79 23.21 -8.00
CA GLU A 68 -13.79 23.87 -9.30
C GLU A 68 -13.60 22.87 -10.45
N LEU A 69 -12.66 21.92 -10.31
CA LEU A 69 -12.46 20.88 -11.31
C LEU A 69 -13.70 19.97 -11.46
N VAL A 70 -14.39 19.66 -10.36
CA VAL A 70 -15.61 18.85 -10.40
C VAL A 70 -16.80 19.64 -10.97
N ARG A 71 -16.90 20.93 -10.64
CA ARG A 71 -17.92 21.86 -11.14
C ARG A 71 -17.78 22.09 -12.65
N SER A 72 -16.57 22.36 -13.13
CA SER A 72 -16.28 22.50 -14.57
C SER A 72 -16.53 21.21 -15.35
N ALA A 73 -16.35 20.05 -14.70
CA ALA A 73 -16.79 18.77 -15.24
C ALA A 73 -18.33 18.62 -15.23
N GLY A 74 -19.13 19.63 -14.91
CA GLY A 74 -20.60 19.57 -14.96
C GLY A 74 -21.22 18.68 -13.88
N TYR A 75 -20.54 18.50 -12.75
CA TYR A 75 -21.10 17.84 -11.58
C TYR A 75 -21.30 18.86 -10.46
N SER A 76 -22.49 18.90 -9.90
CA SER A 76 -22.77 19.61 -8.66
C SER A 76 -22.59 18.64 -7.51
N VAL A 77 -21.43 18.68 -6.84
CA VAL A 77 -21.23 17.94 -5.60
C VAL A 77 -21.88 18.75 -4.49
N LYS A 78 -22.87 18.18 -3.81
CA LYS A 78 -23.13 18.58 -2.43
C LYS A 78 -21.97 18.00 -1.64
N VAL A 79 -20.98 18.84 -1.34
CA VAL A 79 -19.85 18.43 -0.52
C VAL A 79 -20.42 18.34 0.89
N ASP A 80 -20.63 17.12 1.39
CA ASP A 80 -20.73 16.95 2.83
C ASP A 80 -19.37 17.40 3.39
N GLU A 81 -19.39 18.49 4.15
CA GLU A 81 -18.22 19.09 4.79
C GLU A 81 -17.50 17.98 5.58
N PRO A 82 -16.20 17.73 5.34
CA PRO A 82 -15.51 16.65 6.03
C PRO A 82 -15.43 17.00 7.52
N PRO A 83 -15.69 16.06 8.45
CA PRO A 83 -15.59 16.35 9.87
C PRO A 83 -14.14 16.74 10.21
N ALA A 84 -13.99 17.79 11.02
CA ALA A 84 -12.73 18.45 11.32
C ALA A 84 -11.62 17.53 11.88
N ASP A 85 -11.94 16.33 12.36
CA ASP A 85 -11.01 15.45 13.07
C ASP A 85 -11.08 13.93 12.74
N ALA A 86 -11.54 13.49 11.55
CA ALA A 86 -11.51 12.05 11.21
C ALA A 86 -11.01 11.72 9.79
N PRO A 87 -10.13 10.70 9.61
CA PRO A 87 -9.82 10.12 8.31
C PRO A 87 -10.91 9.14 7.85
N ALA A 88 -11.28 9.27 6.57
CA ALA A 88 -11.87 8.28 5.66
C ALA A 88 -13.18 7.55 6.06
N TYR A 89 -14.21 7.87 5.28
CA TYR A 89 -14.99 6.97 4.40
C TYR A 89 -15.92 5.88 4.97
N GLY A 90 -17.17 5.93 4.47
CA GLY A 90 -18.17 4.84 4.40
C GLY A 90 -19.58 5.39 4.68
N GLY A 91 -20.63 5.19 3.88
CA GLY A 91 -20.82 4.44 2.64
C GLY A 91 -22.32 4.12 2.47
N GLY A 92 -22.78 4.07 1.21
CA GLY A 92 -24.03 3.43 0.75
C GLY A 92 -25.27 4.33 0.69
N ARG A 93 -26.25 4.18 -0.22
CA ARG A 93 -26.61 3.21 -1.31
C ARG A 93 -27.89 3.82 -1.97
N ASP A 94 -28.31 3.62 -3.23
CA ASP A 94 -28.66 2.39 -3.98
C ASP A 94 -28.88 2.62 -5.51
N ALA A 95 -28.58 1.55 -6.28
CA ALA A 95 -29.11 0.99 -7.56
C ALA A 95 -29.49 1.90 -8.79
N ALA A 96 -29.23 1.55 -10.07
CA ALA A 96 -29.25 0.23 -10.71
C ALA A 96 -28.49 0.13 -12.09
N GLU A 97 -27.78 -1.00 -12.24
CA GLU A 97 -27.63 -1.91 -13.41
C GLU A 97 -27.05 -1.48 -14.78
N HIS A 98 -25.72 -1.62 -14.93
CA HIS A 98 -25.08 -2.17 -16.13
C HIS A 98 -23.77 -2.90 -15.74
N ARG A 99 -23.66 -4.20 -16.07
CA ARG A 99 -22.62 -5.14 -15.58
C ARG A 99 -21.19 -4.72 -15.96
N VAL A 100 -20.47 -4.23 -14.95
CA VAL A 100 -19.00 -4.16 -14.86
C VAL A 100 -18.48 -5.53 -14.38
N PRO A 101 -17.34 -6.05 -14.84
CA PRO A 101 -16.75 -7.28 -14.28
C PRO A 101 -16.56 -7.11 -12.77
N GLU A 102 -17.14 -8.06 -12.05
CA GLU A 102 -17.22 -8.17 -10.61
C GLU A 102 -15.82 -8.24 -9.96
N SER A 103 -15.68 -7.51 -8.85
CA SER A 103 -14.63 -7.56 -7.82
C SER A 103 -13.44 -6.58 -7.93
N LEU A 104 -13.69 -5.30 -7.67
CA LEU A 104 -12.85 -4.60 -6.69
C LEU A 104 -13.42 -4.96 -5.32
N GLU A 105 -12.63 -5.76 -4.61
CA GLU A 105 -12.96 -6.52 -3.42
C GLU A 105 -13.71 -5.68 -2.38
N SER A 106 -14.94 -6.08 -2.08
CA SER A 106 -15.56 -5.65 -0.83
C SER A 106 -14.64 -6.06 0.33
N PRO A 107 -14.55 -5.29 1.44
CA PRO A 107 -13.75 -5.67 2.60
C PRO A 107 -14.02 -7.10 3.12
N HIS A 108 -15.19 -7.64 2.78
CA HIS A 108 -15.63 -8.99 3.11
C HIS A 108 -15.13 -10.10 2.17
N ALA A 109 -14.60 -9.79 0.98
CA ALA A 109 -14.17 -10.82 0.02
C ALA A 109 -13.09 -11.75 0.60
N TRP A 110 -12.17 -11.21 1.41
CA TRP A 110 -11.12 -11.98 2.08
C TRP A 110 -11.64 -12.93 3.18
N HIS A 111 -12.85 -12.69 3.68
CA HIS A 111 -13.46 -13.55 4.70
C HIS A 111 -13.99 -14.87 4.10
N ASN A 112 -14.21 -14.91 2.78
CA ASN A 112 -14.66 -16.11 2.07
C ASN A 112 -13.57 -17.16 1.89
N PHE A 113 -12.29 -16.77 2.02
CA PHE A 113 -11.18 -17.72 1.97
C PHE A 113 -11.03 -18.43 3.33
N PRO A 114 -10.89 -19.77 3.35
CA PRO A 114 -10.67 -20.50 4.58
C PRO A 114 -9.27 -20.21 5.15
N ILE A 115 -9.06 -20.48 6.45
CA ILE A 115 -7.75 -20.35 7.11
C ILE A 115 -6.68 -21.26 6.46
N SER A 116 -7.11 -22.35 5.81
CA SER A 116 -6.25 -23.27 5.04
C SER A 116 -5.94 -22.80 3.61
N TYR A 117 -6.41 -21.63 3.18
CA TYR A 117 -6.09 -21.10 1.86
C TYR A 117 -4.56 -20.93 1.72
N ARG A 118 -3.94 -21.65 0.76
CA ARG A 118 -2.47 -21.66 0.55
C ARG A 118 -1.69 -22.08 1.81
N GLU A 119 -2.20 -23.11 2.50
CA GLU A 119 -1.66 -23.64 3.76
C GLU A 119 -0.15 -23.91 3.73
N GLN A 120 0.36 -24.50 2.65
CA GLN A 120 1.78 -24.82 2.52
C GLN A 120 2.65 -23.55 2.53
N GLU A 121 2.29 -22.53 1.76
CA GLU A 121 3.02 -21.27 1.71
C GLU A 121 2.91 -20.49 3.03
N LEU A 122 1.72 -20.47 3.65
CA LEU A 122 1.52 -19.83 4.97
C LEU A 122 2.34 -20.50 6.07
N SER A 123 2.38 -21.83 6.08
CA SER A 123 3.22 -22.60 7.00
C SER A 123 4.71 -22.28 6.81
N GLN A 124 5.16 -22.19 5.56
CA GLN A 124 6.55 -21.85 5.24
C GLN A 124 6.90 -20.42 5.66
N MET A 125 6.01 -19.46 5.42
CA MET A 125 6.16 -18.07 5.86
C MET A 125 6.23 -17.97 7.39
N ALA A 126 5.32 -18.62 8.10
CA ALA A 126 5.32 -18.64 9.56
C ALA A 126 6.63 -19.20 10.12
N ASN A 127 7.17 -20.28 9.52
CA ASN A 127 8.46 -20.84 9.91
C ASN A 127 9.61 -19.82 9.77
N TRP A 128 9.66 -19.06 8.67
CA TRP A 128 10.66 -17.99 8.50
C TRP A 128 10.51 -16.92 9.59
N LEU A 129 9.30 -16.46 9.84
CA LEU A 129 9.03 -15.40 10.81
C LEU A 129 9.34 -15.83 12.25
N GLN A 130 9.05 -17.09 12.62
CA GLN A 130 9.38 -17.64 13.93
C GLN A 130 10.89 -17.62 14.22
N ILE A 131 11.73 -17.84 13.20
CA ILE A 131 13.19 -17.76 13.34
C ILE A 131 13.75 -16.35 13.12
N GLY A 132 12.90 -15.37 12.78
CA GLY A 132 13.31 -13.99 12.48
C GLY A 132 13.98 -13.84 11.11
N ALA A 133 13.68 -14.75 10.18
CA ALA A 133 14.11 -14.66 8.80
C ALA A 133 13.15 -13.79 7.98
N SER A 134 13.65 -13.31 6.85
CA SER A 134 12.85 -12.73 5.77
C SER A 134 12.79 -13.75 4.63
N GLY A 135 11.75 -13.69 3.81
CA GLY A 135 11.56 -14.61 2.68
C GLY A 135 11.01 -13.94 1.44
N ILE A 136 11.20 -14.59 0.30
CA ILE A 136 10.69 -14.17 -1.01
C ILE A 136 9.84 -15.31 -1.57
N ILE A 137 8.66 -14.96 -2.06
CA ILE A 137 7.74 -15.82 -2.80
C ILE A 137 7.87 -15.44 -4.27
N MET A 138 8.32 -16.40 -5.07
CA MET A 138 8.48 -16.22 -6.51
C MET A 138 7.45 -17.07 -7.26
N GLY A 139 7.00 -16.56 -8.39
CA GLY A 139 6.12 -17.31 -9.28
C GLY A 139 5.79 -16.54 -10.55
N THR A 140 5.21 -17.23 -11.51
CA THR A 140 4.78 -16.63 -12.78
C THR A 140 3.58 -15.70 -12.58
N SER A 141 3.33 -14.81 -13.54
CA SER A 141 2.14 -13.95 -13.51
C SER A 141 0.86 -14.79 -13.44
N GLY A 142 -0.10 -14.38 -12.60
CA GLY A 142 -1.41 -15.05 -12.47
C GLY A 142 -1.51 -16.12 -11.40
N VAL A 143 -0.40 -16.60 -10.81
CA VAL A 143 -0.40 -17.62 -9.73
C VAL A 143 -0.97 -17.13 -8.39
N GLY A 144 -1.36 -15.84 -8.30
CA GLY A 144 -2.07 -15.29 -7.16
C GLY A 144 -1.18 -14.87 -5.99
N ILE A 145 0.09 -14.53 -6.21
CA ILE A 145 0.99 -14.03 -5.15
C ILE A 145 0.40 -12.78 -4.48
N SER A 146 0.05 -11.75 -5.26
CA SER A 146 -0.58 -10.54 -4.72
C SER A 146 -1.84 -10.88 -3.92
N LYS A 147 -2.67 -11.83 -4.39
CA LYS A 147 -3.86 -12.27 -3.64
C LYS A 147 -3.51 -12.90 -2.28
N LEU A 148 -2.47 -13.75 -2.23
CA LEU A 148 -1.98 -14.34 -0.99
C LEU A 148 -1.43 -13.28 -0.01
N LEU A 149 -0.66 -12.30 -0.53
CA LEU A 149 -0.11 -11.22 0.29
C LEU A 149 -1.21 -10.29 0.83
N HIS A 150 -2.19 -9.93 0.00
CA HIS A 150 -3.35 -9.15 0.44
C HIS A 150 -4.23 -9.92 1.44
N PHE A 151 -4.42 -11.22 1.24
CA PHE A 151 -5.13 -12.08 2.19
C PHE A 151 -4.52 -12.00 3.59
N LEU A 152 -3.19 -12.06 3.70
CA LEU A 152 -2.47 -11.93 4.98
C LEU A 152 -2.70 -10.58 5.67
N ILE A 153 -2.80 -9.49 4.91
CA ILE A 153 -3.02 -8.15 5.44
C ILE A 153 -4.43 -7.97 5.98
N HIS A 154 -5.43 -8.55 5.30
CA HIS A 154 -6.84 -8.45 5.67
C HIS A 154 -7.29 -9.50 6.69
N ARG A 155 -6.55 -10.59 6.85
CA ARG A 155 -6.83 -11.69 7.78
C ARG A 155 -5.62 -11.95 8.70
N PRO A 156 -5.23 -10.98 9.55
CA PRO A 156 -4.04 -11.09 10.39
C PRO A 156 -4.09 -12.28 11.37
N GLU A 157 -5.29 -12.72 11.76
CA GLU A 157 -5.50 -13.88 12.61
C GLU A 157 -5.09 -15.20 11.94
N VAL A 158 -5.06 -15.26 10.60
CA VAL A 158 -4.56 -16.43 9.86
C VAL A 158 -3.06 -16.58 10.09
N LEU A 159 -2.29 -15.50 9.96
CA LEU A 159 -0.86 -15.54 10.24
C LEU A 159 -0.60 -15.93 11.70
N ALA A 160 -1.37 -15.37 12.63
CA ALA A 160 -1.29 -15.73 14.05
C ALA A 160 -1.58 -17.22 14.29
N HIS A 161 -2.55 -17.80 13.58
CA HIS A 161 -2.84 -19.23 13.65
C HIS A 161 -1.61 -20.08 13.30
N TYR A 162 -0.97 -19.83 12.15
CA TYR A 162 0.23 -20.59 11.75
C TYR A 162 1.44 -20.32 12.64
N LEU A 163 1.61 -19.10 13.15
CA LEU A 163 2.69 -18.78 14.10
C LEU A 163 2.53 -19.50 15.44
N ASN A 164 1.29 -19.80 15.85
CA ASN A 164 0.95 -20.50 17.09
C ASN A 164 0.86 -22.02 16.93
N GLN A 165 0.99 -22.56 15.71
CA GLN A 165 1.06 -24.02 15.53
C GLN A 165 2.42 -24.54 16.03
N GLU A 166 2.45 -24.95 17.29
CA GLU A 166 3.64 -25.46 18.01
C GLU A 166 4.13 -26.82 17.49
N GLY A 167 3.40 -27.45 16.58
CA GLY A 167 3.39 -28.90 16.38
C GLY A 167 4.54 -29.53 15.60
N LYS A 168 5.52 -28.79 15.07
CA LYS A 168 6.59 -29.39 14.22
C LYS A 168 8.02 -28.93 14.54
N LEU A 169 8.22 -28.11 15.56
CA LEU A 169 9.55 -27.62 15.91
C LEU A 169 10.27 -28.58 16.87
N ASN A 170 11.55 -28.82 16.57
CA ASN A 170 12.46 -29.63 17.37
C ASN A 170 12.41 -29.22 18.86
N PRO A 171 12.25 -30.14 19.84
CA PRO A 171 12.11 -29.85 21.27
C PRO A 171 13.15 -28.87 21.85
N GLU A 172 14.39 -28.85 21.33
CA GLU A 172 15.42 -27.89 21.75
C GLU A 172 15.04 -26.42 21.47
N ARG A 173 14.15 -26.17 20.50
CA ARG A 173 13.67 -24.82 20.18
C ARG A 173 12.59 -24.33 21.14
N LYS A 174 11.94 -25.21 21.92
CA LYS A 174 10.86 -24.84 22.86
C LYS A 174 11.33 -23.89 23.96
N LEU A 175 12.53 -24.12 24.53
CA LEU A 175 13.08 -23.26 25.60
C LEU A 175 13.40 -21.84 25.13
N LYS A 176 13.89 -21.67 23.88
CA LYS A 176 14.10 -20.34 23.29
C LYS A 176 12.80 -19.67 22.84
N GLN A 177 11.72 -20.44 22.69
CA GLN A 177 10.41 -19.94 22.24
C GLN A 177 9.55 -19.37 23.36
N GLU A 178 9.76 -19.73 24.62
CA GLU A 178 8.98 -19.16 25.74
C GLU A 178 9.13 -17.64 25.86
N HIS A 179 10.33 -17.10 25.64
CA HIS A 179 10.55 -15.65 25.54
C HIS A 179 9.98 -15.01 24.25
N LYS A 180 9.67 -15.81 23.22
CA LYS A 180 9.07 -15.32 21.96
C LYS A 180 7.55 -15.40 21.94
N ARG A 181 6.91 -16.20 22.82
CA ARG A 181 5.45 -16.42 22.87
C ARG A 181 4.63 -15.16 23.17
N GLN A 182 5.25 -14.06 23.60
CA GLN A 182 4.54 -12.80 23.89
C GLN A 182 4.61 -11.77 22.77
N ARG A 183 5.18 -12.10 21.61
CA ARG A 183 5.31 -11.14 20.51
C ARG A 183 3.99 -10.94 19.78
N LYS A 184 3.57 -9.68 19.66
CA LYS A 184 2.44 -9.30 18.81
C LYS A 184 2.92 -9.13 17.37
N TYR A 185 2.46 -9.98 16.46
CA TYR A 185 2.81 -9.87 15.04
C TYR A 185 1.87 -8.91 14.31
N VAL A 186 2.42 -7.95 13.56
CA VAL A 186 1.65 -6.99 12.77
C VAL A 186 2.15 -6.98 11.33
N ALA A 187 1.29 -7.37 10.39
CA ALA A 187 1.58 -7.35 8.97
C ALA A 187 1.23 -5.99 8.36
N ILE A 188 2.19 -5.38 7.66
CA ILE A 188 2.07 -4.05 7.03
C ILE A 188 2.36 -4.19 5.54
N MET A 189 1.48 -3.67 4.69
CA MET A 189 1.61 -3.77 3.24
C MET A 189 2.56 -2.70 2.71
N LEU A 190 3.41 -3.09 1.77
CA LEU A 190 4.26 -2.21 1.00
C LEU A 190 4.13 -2.58 -0.48
N ASP A 191 3.34 -1.82 -1.22
CA ASP A 191 3.11 -2.06 -2.65
C ASP A 191 4.06 -1.21 -3.50
N PHE A 192 5.08 -1.83 -4.07
CA PHE A 192 6.04 -1.14 -4.93
C PHE A 192 5.41 -0.64 -6.23
N SER A 193 4.25 -1.14 -6.65
CA SER A 193 3.56 -0.60 -7.83
C SER A 193 2.97 0.80 -7.60
N ALA A 194 2.79 1.20 -6.33
CA ALA A 194 2.38 2.54 -5.95
C ALA A 194 3.54 3.55 -5.93
N MET A 195 4.81 3.08 -5.95
CA MET A 195 5.97 3.95 -5.98
C MET A 195 6.14 4.56 -7.37
N PHE A 196 6.09 5.89 -7.44
CA PHE A 196 6.15 6.62 -8.70
C PHE A 196 7.53 7.16 -9.05
N ASP A 197 8.31 7.49 -8.03
CA ASP A 197 9.70 7.88 -8.12
C ASP A 197 10.51 6.85 -7.32
N PRO A 198 11.38 6.05 -7.97
CA PRO A 198 12.16 5.03 -7.29
C PRO A 198 13.36 5.62 -6.55
N SER A 199 13.15 6.63 -5.71
CA SER A 199 14.16 7.31 -4.92
C SER A 199 14.15 6.88 -3.45
N LEU A 200 15.28 7.06 -2.75
CA LEU A 200 15.37 6.78 -1.31
C LEU A 200 14.38 7.59 -0.47
N PRO A 201 14.22 8.93 -0.67
CA PRO A 201 13.19 9.70 0.04
C PRO A 201 11.78 9.11 -0.16
N MET A 202 11.44 8.71 -1.39
CA MET A 202 10.13 8.11 -1.67
C MET A 202 9.95 6.77 -0.97
N LEU A 203 10.97 5.91 -0.95
CA LEU A 203 10.92 4.64 -0.22
C LEU A 203 10.66 4.85 1.28
N TYR A 204 11.40 5.77 1.93
CA TYR A 204 11.21 6.03 3.35
C TYR A 204 9.85 6.65 3.66
N ARG A 205 9.38 7.57 2.81
CA ARG A 205 8.01 8.09 2.90
C ARG A 205 7.02 6.94 2.77
N MET A 206 7.07 6.15 1.70
CA MET A 206 6.16 5.02 1.49
C MET A 206 6.13 4.06 2.69
N LEU A 207 7.28 3.77 3.31
CA LEU A 207 7.35 2.99 4.56
C LEU A 207 6.64 3.68 5.72
N LEU A 208 6.96 4.95 6.02
CA LEU A 208 6.30 5.72 7.07
C LEU A 208 4.79 5.81 6.85
N HIS A 209 4.34 5.99 5.62
CA HIS A 209 2.91 5.96 5.26
C HIS A 209 2.28 4.60 5.53
N ALA A 210 2.96 3.51 5.19
CA ALA A 210 2.47 2.17 5.47
C ALA A 210 2.31 1.91 6.98
N PHE A 211 3.27 2.39 7.80
CA PHE A 211 3.13 2.38 9.26
C PHE A 211 1.95 3.23 9.74
N PHE A 212 1.77 4.43 9.18
CA PHE A 212 0.63 5.29 9.48
C PHE A 212 -0.71 4.62 9.17
N GLN A 213 -0.84 3.97 8.02
CA GLN A 213 -2.04 3.20 7.66
C GLN A 213 -2.28 2.01 8.61
N ALA A 214 -1.21 1.42 9.16
CA ALA A 214 -1.29 0.29 10.08
C ALA A 214 -1.40 0.68 11.57
N ARG A 215 -1.42 1.98 11.91
CA ARG A 215 -1.30 2.49 13.29
C ARG A 215 -2.27 1.85 14.29
N ASP A 216 -3.52 1.62 13.88
CA ASP A 216 -4.56 1.05 14.76
C ASP A 216 -4.26 -0.43 15.10
N ARG A 217 -3.55 -1.14 14.22
CA ARG A 217 -3.13 -2.53 14.44
C ARG A 217 -1.89 -2.62 15.33
N LEU A 218 -1.07 -1.58 15.38
CA LEU A 218 0.15 -1.55 16.19
C LEU A 218 -0.16 -1.38 17.69
N GLY A 219 -1.23 -0.67 18.03
CA GLY A 219 -1.66 -0.42 19.42
C GLY A 219 -0.94 0.76 20.08
N GLU A 220 -1.36 1.12 21.29
CA GLU A 220 -0.67 2.12 22.12
C GLU A 220 0.55 1.47 22.80
N PRO A 221 1.77 2.05 22.77
CA PRO A 221 2.14 3.45 22.50
C PRO A 221 2.58 3.76 21.06
N ALA A 222 2.64 2.76 20.18
CA ALA A 222 3.14 2.93 18.81
C ALA A 222 2.27 3.87 17.98
N ARG A 223 0.95 3.82 18.17
CA ARG A 223 0.00 4.71 17.49
C ARG A 223 0.26 6.18 17.79
N HIS A 224 0.44 6.54 19.07
CA HIS A 224 0.77 7.92 19.46
C HIS A 224 2.05 8.44 18.79
N LEU A 225 3.10 7.61 18.78
CA LEU A 225 4.38 7.96 18.15
C LEU A 225 4.21 8.21 16.66
N ILE A 226 3.54 7.30 15.97
CA ILE A 226 3.26 7.44 14.55
C ILE A 226 2.46 8.70 14.27
N LEU A 227 1.46 9.04 15.08
CA LEU A 227 0.66 10.26 14.85
C LEU A 227 1.46 11.54 15.04
N THR A 228 2.33 11.57 16.05
CA THR A 228 3.16 12.74 16.36
C THR A 228 4.26 12.91 15.32
N ASP A 229 5.03 11.85 15.06
CA ASP A 229 6.22 11.91 14.22
C ASP A 229 5.85 11.97 12.73
N TYR A 230 4.78 11.31 12.29
CA TYR A 230 4.42 11.25 10.87
C TYR A 230 4.06 12.62 10.30
N ALA A 231 3.26 13.42 11.01
CA ALA A 231 2.81 14.72 10.53
C ALA A 231 3.99 15.67 10.28
N ASP A 232 4.97 15.63 11.20
CA ASP A 232 6.15 16.49 11.16
C ASP A 232 7.20 16.01 10.17
N VAL A 233 7.41 14.69 10.06
CA VAL A 233 8.48 14.10 9.27
C VAL A 233 8.09 13.94 7.79
N TRP A 234 6.82 13.70 7.49
CA TRP A 234 6.36 13.45 6.10
C TRP A 234 6.69 14.59 5.13
N ARG A 235 6.61 15.84 5.61
CA ARG A 235 6.81 17.05 4.82
C ARG A 235 8.27 17.44 4.65
N ARG A 236 9.19 16.77 5.34
CA ARG A 236 10.61 17.13 5.30
C ARG A 236 11.27 16.50 4.10
N ASP A 237 12.19 17.24 3.48
CA ASP A 237 12.99 16.77 2.35
C ASP A 237 14.33 16.17 2.76
N ASP A 238 14.69 16.27 4.04
CA ASP A 238 15.93 15.70 4.56
C ASP A 238 15.83 14.17 4.66
N LEU A 239 16.66 13.49 3.86
CA LEU A 239 16.77 12.04 3.82
C LEU A 239 17.18 11.44 5.17
N PHE A 240 18.07 12.11 5.90
CA PHE A 240 18.56 11.64 7.19
C PHE A 240 17.44 11.62 8.22
N GLU A 241 16.59 12.65 8.25
CA GLU A 241 15.47 12.74 9.17
C GLU A 241 14.39 11.69 8.87
N LEU A 242 14.06 11.47 7.60
CA LEU A 242 13.15 10.40 7.17
C LEU A 242 13.65 9.01 7.61
N GLN A 243 14.94 8.75 7.40
CA GLN A 243 15.57 7.49 7.79
C GLN A 243 15.60 7.32 9.31
N HIS A 244 15.99 8.38 10.03
CA HIS A 244 16.10 8.36 11.48
C HIS A 244 14.75 8.10 12.14
N ALA A 245 13.70 8.80 11.72
CA ALA A 245 12.34 8.61 12.24
C ALA A 245 11.86 7.16 12.05
N LEU A 246 12.14 6.56 10.89
CA LEU A 246 11.76 5.18 10.63
C LEU A 246 12.54 4.20 11.53
N TYR A 247 13.84 4.42 11.74
CA TYR A 247 14.67 3.58 12.61
C TYR A 247 14.24 3.68 14.07
N GLU A 248 13.95 4.88 14.54
CA GLU A 248 13.43 5.13 15.88
C GLU A 248 12.08 4.44 16.08
N LEU A 249 11.17 4.57 15.11
CA LEU A 249 9.88 3.88 15.14
C LEU A 249 10.05 2.36 15.29
N ILE A 250 10.92 1.74 14.49
CA ILE A 250 11.19 0.30 14.56
C ILE A 250 11.79 -0.08 15.92
N ALA A 251 12.74 0.70 16.44
CA ALA A 251 13.34 0.44 17.74
C ALA A 251 12.27 0.47 18.86
N ARG A 252 11.40 1.47 18.85
CA ARG A 252 10.30 1.62 19.84
C ARG A 252 9.27 0.49 19.71
N LEU A 253 8.94 0.04 18.50
CA LEU A 253 8.09 -1.14 18.28
C LEU A 253 8.69 -2.42 18.88
N GLY A 254 10.02 -2.58 18.76
CA GLY A 254 10.74 -3.70 19.35
C GLY A 254 10.68 -3.70 20.88
N LEU A 255 10.85 -2.54 21.50
CA LEU A 255 10.69 -2.37 22.96
C LEU A 255 9.27 -2.67 23.44
N ALA A 256 8.26 -2.36 22.61
CA ALA A 256 6.86 -2.69 22.86
C ALA A 256 6.51 -4.17 22.60
N GLY A 257 7.48 -5.02 22.25
CA GLY A 257 7.24 -6.44 21.94
C GLY A 257 6.45 -6.66 20.65
N THR A 258 6.36 -5.66 19.78
CA THR A 258 5.66 -5.76 18.49
C THR A 258 6.64 -6.23 17.42
N TYR A 259 6.30 -7.31 16.74
CA TYR A 259 7.05 -7.85 15.61
C TYR A 259 6.37 -7.46 14.29
N VAL A 260 7.03 -6.63 13.50
CA VAL A 260 6.51 -6.14 12.23
C VAL A 260 6.90 -7.09 11.10
N VAL A 261 5.93 -7.42 10.26
CA VAL A 261 6.14 -8.14 9.01
C VAL A 261 5.78 -7.21 7.87
N LEU A 262 6.80 -6.72 7.15
CA LEU A 262 6.58 -5.94 5.94
C LEU A 262 6.30 -6.90 4.79
N ILE A 263 5.05 -6.84 4.31
CA ILE A 263 4.55 -7.59 3.17
C ILE A 263 4.82 -6.74 1.93
N CYS A 264 5.84 -7.08 1.18
CA CYS A 264 6.27 -6.33 -0.01
C CYS A 264 5.65 -6.94 -1.27
N ASP A 265 4.69 -6.28 -1.91
CA ASP A 265 4.19 -6.74 -3.22
C ASP A 265 5.02 -6.12 -4.34
N ARG A 266 5.21 -6.89 -5.43
CA ARG A 266 5.94 -6.47 -6.64
C ARG A 266 7.38 -6.02 -6.37
N LEU A 267 8.10 -6.72 -5.50
CA LEU A 267 9.51 -6.40 -5.20
C LEU A 267 10.41 -6.51 -6.45
N ASP A 268 9.98 -7.27 -7.48
CA ASP A 268 10.64 -7.36 -8.80
C ASP A 268 10.85 -5.99 -9.47
N LEU A 269 10.01 -4.99 -9.15
CA LEU A 269 10.15 -3.64 -9.69
C LEU A 269 11.45 -2.95 -9.27
N LEU A 270 12.00 -3.28 -8.09
CA LEU A 270 13.30 -2.73 -7.66
C LEU A 270 14.44 -3.14 -8.61
N GLY A 271 14.41 -4.37 -9.11
CA GLY A 271 15.37 -4.86 -10.10
C GLY A 271 15.20 -4.15 -11.44
N GLN A 272 13.95 -3.94 -11.86
CA GLN A 272 13.63 -3.24 -13.12
C GLN A 272 14.07 -1.76 -13.09
N TRP A 273 14.00 -1.10 -11.94
CA TRP A 273 14.48 0.27 -11.79
C TRP A 273 16.00 0.38 -11.69
N GLN A 274 16.72 -0.74 -11.57
CA GLN A 274 18.19 -0.78 -11.41
C GLN A 274 18.67 0.06 -10.22
N ARG A 275 17.97 -0.05 -9.08
CA ARG A 275 18.23 0.74 -7.86
C ARG A 275 18.79 -0.10 -6.72
N PRO A 276 20.10 -0.42 -6.72
CA PRO A 276 20.71 -1.22 -5.66
C PRO A 276 20.69 -0.51 -4.30
N ASP A 277 20.64 0.82 -4.30
CA ASP A 277 20.52 1.65 -3.10
C ASP A 277 19.21 1.40 -2.34
N LEU A 278 18.08 1.21 -3.05
CA LEU A 278 16.79 0.86 -2.42
C LEU A 278 16.83 -0.53 -1.77
N CYS A 279 17.41 -1.51 -2.45
CA CYS A 279 17.61 -2.86 -1.90
C CYS A 279 18.51 -2.81 -0.65
N GLN A 280 19.58 -2.02 -0.70
CA GLN A 280 20.47 -1.82 0.44
C GLN A 280 19.76 -1.12 1.60
N ALA A 281 18.90 -0.14 1.34
CA ALA A 281 18.11 0.54 2.36
C ALA A 281 17.16 -0.43 3.07
N LEU A 282 16.44 -1.29 2.33
CA LEU A 282 15.59 -2.34 2.92
C LEU A 282 16.42 -3.33 3.75
N ARG A 283 17.59 -3.74 3.26
CA ARG A 283 18.49 -4.62 4.02
C ARG A 283 18.94 -3.97 5.32
N ASN A 284 19.40 -2.72 5.26
CA ASN A 284 19.82 -1.94 6.42
C ASN A 284 18.67 -1.81 7.43
N LEU A 285 17.46 -1.54 6.96
CA LEU A 285 16.26 -1.44 7.78
C LEU A 285 15.99 -2.73 8.57
N ARG A 286 16.12 -3.89 7.91
CA ARG A 286 15.97 -5.19 8.58
C ARG A 286 17.10 -5.49 9.55
N ASP A 287 18.32 -5.07 9.24
CA ASP A 287 19.45 -5.30 10.13
C ASP A 287 19.37 -4.42 11.38
N VAL A 288 18.88 -3.18 11.27
CA VAL A 288 18.53 -2.32 12.41
C VAL A 288 17.36 -2.91 13.20
N GLY A 289 16.30 -3.33 12.51
CA GLY A 289 15.15 -3.99 13.08
C GLY A 289 15.37 -5.47 13.41
N ARG A 290 16.61 -5.92 13.61
CA ARG A 290 16.89 -7.34 13.86
C ARG A 290 16.09 -7.81 15.06
N HIS A 291 15.30 -8.87 14.87
CA HIS A 291 14.36 -9.42 15.86
C HIS A 291 13.05 -8.65 16.07
N THR A 292 12.84 -7.55 15.36
CA THR A 292 11.60 -6.75 15.37
C THR A 292 10.95 -6.70 13.99
N LEU A 293 11.72 -6.86 12.92
CA LEU A 293 11.30 -6.67 11.54
C LEU A 293 11.70 -7.86 10.67
N SER A 294 10.75 -8.35 9.89
CA SER A 294 10.98 -9.27 8.76
C SER A 294 10.30 -8.78 7.50
N PHE A 295 10.80 -9.23 6.35
CA PHE A 295 10.13 -9.07 5.06
C PHE A 295 9.53 -10.39 4.59
N VAL A 296 8.34 -10.30 4.00
CA VAL A 296 7.80 -11.33 3.10
C VAL A 296 7.51 -10.63 1.80
N ALA A 297 8.29 -10.94 0.76
CA ALA A 297 8.19 -10.25 -0.52
C ALA A 297 7.63 -11.15 -1.61
N GLY A 298 6.73 -10.62 -2.44
CA GLY A 298 6.28 -11.23 -3.68
C GLY A 298 7.10 -10.72 -4.86
N MET A 299 7.58 -11.63 -5.70
CA MET A 299 8.27 -11.32 -6.96
C MET A 299 7.66 -12.12 -8.10
N ARG A 300 7.54 -11.47 -9.26
CA ARG A 300 7.18 -12.15 -10.51
C ARG A 300 8.45 -12.62 -11.21
N LEU A 301 8.48 -13.89 -11.61
CA LEU A 301 9.49 -14.39 -12.52
C LEU A 301 9.11 -13.99 -13.95
N ALA A 302 10.07 -13.41 -14.68
CA ALA A 302 9.87 -13.19 -16.10
C ALA A 302 9.83 -14.55 -16.82
N PRO A 303 8.97 -14.76 -17.82
CA PRO A 303 8.95 -16.01 -18.60
C PRO A 303 10.33 -16.36 -19.17
N ASP A 304 11.08 -15.33 -19.57
CA ASP A 304 12.41 -15.46 -20.18
C ASP A 304 13.49 -15.96 -19.19
N GLU A 305 13.24 -15.90 -17.87
CA GLU A 305 14.16 -16.38 -16.83
C GLU A 305 13.95 -17.88 -16.49
N LEU A 306 12.95 -18.53 -17.08
CA LEU A 306 12.61 -19.94 -16.84
C LEU A 306 13.12 -20.90 -17.93
N ALA A 307 13.73 -20.36 -18.99
CA ALA A 307 14.30 -21.12 -20.11
C ALA A 307 15.78 -21.42 -19.88
#